data_AF-A0A316FWF8-F1
#
_entry.id   AF-A0A316FWF8-F1
#
_cell.length_a   1.000
_cell.length_b   1.000
_cell.length_c   1.000
_cell.angle_alpha   90.00
_cell.angle_beta   90.00
_cell.angle_gamma   90.00
#
_symmetry.space_group_name_H-M   'P 1'
#
loop_
_entity.id
_entity.type
_entity.pdbx_description
1 polymer ?
#
loop_
_entity_poly.entity_id
_entity_poly.type
_entity_poly.pdbx_seq_one_letter_code
_entity_poly.pdbx_strand_id
1 'polypeptide(L)'
;MTSDEIAARNRANAGRSTGPRTAPGKAMVASNALRHGATARPDPGSVAGWLAIILDSPHITPGDLLPADECGVRALALAQAEAHLVAAERALQAFETGAAKPGECTKDLRETADLIMDELLEFVGTRREVRPDLSILRRIARVETEETMSGGERHRLLRRYLREARTGRRHAFEAWAAGRADNADAASLAPRRPDFPKQSQIST
;
A
#
# COMPACT_ATOMS: atom_id res chain seq x y z
N MET A 1 2.89 -1.94 -29.14
CA MET A 1 3.79 -2.01 -27.97
C MET A 1 3.60 -3.38 -27.35
N THR A 2 4.53 -4.30 -27.57
CA THR A 2 4.41 -5.70 -27.17
C THR A 2 5.04 -5.93 -25.79
N SER A 3 4.61 -6.99 -25.09
CA SER A 3 5.17 -7.38 -23.78
C SER A 3 6.70 -7.53 -23.81
N ASP A 4 7.24 -7.97 -24.95
CA ASP A 4 8.66 -8.20 -25.16
C ASP A 4 9.47 -6.89 -25.23
N GLU A 5 8.91 -5.84 -25.83
CA GLU A 5 9.52 -4.51 -25.89
C GLU A 5 9.60 -3.89 -24.48
N ILE A 6 8.57 -4.10 -23.65
CA ILE A 6 8.54 -3.66 -22.26
C ILE A 6 9.58 -4.43 -21.43
N ALA A 7 9.67 -5.76 -21.62
CA ALA A 7 10.63 -6.61 -20.91
C ALA A 7 12.10 -6.30 -21.28
N ALA A 8 12.38 -6.02 -22.55
CA ALA A 8 13.71 -5.60 -23.00
C ALA A 8 14.10 -4.25 -22.41
N ARG A 9 13.17 -3.28 -22.41
CA ARG A 9 13.39 -1.95 -21.84
C ARG A 9 13.61 -2.01 -20.32
N ASN A 10 12.84 -2.82 -19.61
CA ASN A 10 12.99 -2.99 -18.16
C ASN A 10 14.34 -3.62 -17.80
N ARG A 11 14.83 -4.59 -18.59
CA ARG A 11 16.16 -5.18 -18.42
C ARG A 11 17.29 -4.16 -18.65
N ALA A 12 17.19 -3.35 -19.70
CA ALA A 12 18.16 -2.30 -19.99
C ALA A 12 18.20 -1.23 -18.87
N ASN A 13 17.04 -0.86 -18.33
CA ASN A 13 16.95 0.09 -17.21
C ASN A 13 17.48 -0.51 -15.90
N ALA A 14 17.21 -1.79 -15.63
CA ALA A 14 17.74 -2.49 -14.47
C ALA A 14 19.28 -2.56 -14.47
N GLY A 15 19.91 -2.72 -15.65
CA GLY A 15 21.37 -2.70 -15.80
C GLY A 15 22.02 -1.37 -15.43
N ARG A 16 21.30 -0.24 -15.57
CA ARG A 16 21.76 1.12 -15.19
C ARG A 16 21.32 1.57 -13.81
N SER A 17 20.56 0.75 -13.08
CA SER A 17 20.11 1.10 -11.73
C SER A 17 21.30 1.20 -10.76
N THR A 18 21.32 2.27 -9.97
CA THR A 18 22.26 2.49 -8.86
C THR A 18 21.85 1.75 -7.58
N GLY A 19 20.77 0.94 -7.63
CA GLY A 19 20.30 0.16 -6.50
C GLY A 19 21.25 -0.99 -6.12
N PRO A 20 21.09 -1.57 -4.92
CA PRO A 20 21.95 -2.64 -4.44
C PRO A 20 21.92 -3.85 -5.38
N ARG A 21 23.11 -4.32 -5.77
CA ARG A 21 23.29 -5.41 -6.73
C ARG A 21 23.28 -6.80 -6.09
N THR A 22 23.51 -6.87 -4.79
CA THR A 22 23.56 -8.13 -4.02
C THR A 22 22.15 -8.57 -3.63
N ALA A 23 21.90 -9.88 -3.63
CA ALA A 23 20.65 -10.46 -3.12
C ALA A 23 20.27 -9.94 -1.71
N PRO A 24 21.19 -9.86 -0.72
CA PRO A 24 20.90 -9.26 0.57
C PRO A 24 20.59 -7.76 0.49
N GLY A 25 21.31 -6.99 -0.33
CA GLY A 25 21.02 -5.55 -0.49
C GLY A 25 19.67 -5.29 -1.17
N LYS A 26 19.28 -6.13 -2.14
CA LYS A 26 17.94 -6.12 -2.75
C LYS A 26 16.86 -6.49 -1.73
N ALA A 27 17.10 -7.50 -0.89
CA ALA A 27 16.17 -7.88 0.18
C ALA A 27 16.00 -6.77 1.23
N MET A 28 17.08 -6.04 1.54
CA MET A 28 17.06 -4.91 2.47
C MET A 28 16.26 -3.72 1.89
N VAL A 29 16.46 -3.38 0.61
CA VAL A 29 15.67 -2.35 -0.07
C VAL A 29 14.20 -2.77 -0.26
N ALA A 30 13.96 -4.04 -0.58
CA ALA A 30 12.60 -4.59 -0.65
C ALA A 30 11.91 -4.58 0.72
N SER A 31 12.65 -4.88 1.79
CA SER A 31 12.16 -4.78 3.17
C SER A 31 11.84 -3.33 3.56
N ASN A 32 12.66 -2.35 3.15
CA ASN A 32 12.34 -0.93 3.37
C ASN A 32 11.05 -0.49 2.67
N ALA A 33 10.83 -0.93 1.43
CA ALA A 33 9.57 -0.68 0.71
C ALA A 33 8.36 -1.41 1.33
N LEU A 34 8.59 -2.58 1.95
CA LEU A 34 7.57 -3.34 2.67
C LEU A 34 7.22 -2.73 4.03
N ARG A 35 8.18 -2.08 4.70
CA ARG A 35 8.05 -1.62 6.09
C ARG A 35 7.58 -0.17 6.21
N HIS A 36 7.94 0.69 5.27
CA HIS A 36 7.72 2.14 5.41
C HIS A 36 7.34 2.80 4.08
N GLY A 37 6.07 2.63 3.68
CA GLY A 37 5.47 3.40 2.60
C GLY A 37 3.95 3.35 2.68
N ALA A 38 3.27 4.35 2.11
CA ALA A 38 1.81 4.34 1.94
C ALA A 38 1.30 3.19 1.04
N THR A 39 2.22 2.39 0.49
CA THR A 39 1.99 1.15 -0.27
C THR A 39 2.45 -0.11 0.47
N ALA A 40 2.75 -0.03 1.77
CA ALA A 40 3.10 -1.19 2.57
C ALA A 40 1.98 -2.23 2.54
N ARG A 41 2.32 -3.49 2.82
CA ARG A 41 1.32 -4.56 2.94
C ARG A 41 0.27 -4.13 3.99
N PRO A 42 -1.04 -4.23 3.69
CA PRO A 42 -2.03 -3.73 4.62
C PRO A 42 -1.97 -4.54 5.92
N ASP A 43 -2.26 -3.88 7.03
CA ASP A 43 -2.30 -4.52 8.34
C ASP A 43 -3.21 -5.76 8.30
N PRO A 44 -2.73 -6.95 8.69
CA PRO A 44 -3.52 -8.17 8.64
C PRO A 44 -4.84 -8.09 9.42
N GLY A 45 -4.87 -7.36 10.53
CA GLY A 45 -6.10 -7.15 11.31
C GLY A 45 -7.14 -6.34 10.53
N SER A 46 -6.71 -5.29 9.85
CA SER A 46 -7.55 -4.47 8.97
C SER A 46 -8.10 -5.28 7.79
N VAL A 47 -7.28 -6.15 7.19
CA VAL A 47 -7.74 -7.06 6.13
C VAL A 47 -8.77 -8.06 6.66
N ALA A 48 -8.53 -8.66 7.82
CA ALA A 48 -9.47 -9.58 8.45
C ALA A 48 -10.82 -8.91 8.77
N GLY A 49 -10.80 -7.66 9.25
CA GLY A 49 -12.03 -6.89 9.48
C GLY A 49 -12.84 -6.64 8.22
N TRP A 50 -12.18 -6.29 7.10
CA TRP A 50 -12.86 -6.16 5.81
C TRP A 50 -13.37 -7.50 5.28
N LEU A 51 -12.61 -8.57 5.44
CA LEU A 51 -13.01 -9.90 5.02
C LEU A 51 -14.27 -10.37 5.77
N ALA A 52 -14.35 -10.09 7.07
CA ALA A 52 -15.53 -10.35 7.89
C ALA A 52 -16.79 -9.67 7.33
N ILE A 53 -16.67 -8.41 6.92
CA ILE A 53 -17.76 -7.63 6.33
C ILE A 53 -18.15 -8.19 4.96
N ILE A 54 -17.17 -8.48 4.10
CA ILE A 54 -17.40 -8.95 2.72
C ILE A 54 -18.06 -10.32 2.69
N LEU A 55 -17.67 -11.22 3.61
CA LEU A 55 -18.23 -12.56 3.73
C LEU A 55 -19.47 -12.63 4.63
N ASP A 56 -19.89 -11.52 5.23
CA ASP A 56 -20.95 -11.46 6.25
C ASP A 56 -20.74 -12.49 7.38
N SER A 57 -19.48 -12.64 7.80
CA SER A 57 -19.05 -13.61 8.81
C SER A 57 -18.26 -12.91 9.92
N PRO A 58 -18.78 -12.84 11.16
CA PRO A 58 -18.12 -12.16 12.27
C PRO A 58 -16.89 -12.92 12.82
N HIS A 59 -16.68 -14.17 12.41
CA HIS A 59 -15.62 -15.04 12.92
C HIS A 59 -14.65 -15.42 11.80
N ILE A 60 -13.75 -14.50 11.48
CA ILE A 60 -12.63 -14.76 10.57
C ILE A 60 -11.48 -15.41 11.35
N THR A 61 -11.09 -16.59 10.92
CA THR A 61 -9.93 -17.34 11.41
C THR A 61 -8.70 -17.08 10.54
N PRO A 62 -7.48 -17.39 11.00
CA PRO A 62 -6.29 -17.32 10.16
C PRO A 62 -6.38 -18.19 8.89
N GLY A 63 -7.20 -19.26 8.91
CA GLY A 63 -7.44 -20.11 7.73
C GLY A 63 -8.18 -19.38 6.60
N ASP A 64 -9.04 -18.41 6.94
CA ASP A 64 -9.80 -17.63 5.97
C ASP A 64 -8.93 -16.60 5.22
N LEU A 65 -7.75 -16.30 5.75
CA LEU A 65 -6.71 -15.51 5.07
C LEU A 65 -5.92 -16.35 4.04
N LEU A 66 -6.19 -17.65 3.96
CA LEU A 66 -5.63 -18.61 3.01
C LEU A 66 -6.75 -19.39 2.31
N PRO A 67 -7.58 -18.71 1.50
CA PRO A 67 -8.74 -19.32 0.87
C PRO A 67 -8.33 -20.44 -0.11
N ALA A 68 -9.06 -21.55 -0.05
CA ALA A 68 -8.85 -22.71 -0.93
C ALA A 68 -9.69 -22.64 -2.22
N ASP A 69 -10.73 -21.81 -2.23
CA ASP A 69 -11.70 -21.67 -3.30
C ASP A 69 -11.62 -20.29 -3.98
N GLU A 70 -12.06 -20.21 -5.23
CA GLU A 70 -11.99 -18.95 -5.99
C GLU A 70 -12.83 -17.83 -5.37
N CYS A 71 -13.94 -18.16 -4.71
CA CYS A 71 -14.78 -17.18 -4.02
C CYS A 71 -13.97 -16.55 -2.88
N GLY A 72 -13.39 -17.37 -2.00
CA GLY A 72 -12.50 -16.90 -0.93
C GLY A 72 -11.31 -16.07 -1.44
N VAL A 73 -10.67 -16.46 -2.55
CA VAL A 73 -9.55 -15.70 -3.16
C VAL A 73 -10.01 -14.31 -3.59
N ARG A 74 -11.16 -14.20 -4.26
CA ARG A 74 -11.72 -12.93 -4.71
C ARG A 74 -12.17 -12.05 -3.53
N ALA A 75 -12.75 -12.64 -2.49
CA ALA A 75 -13.12 -11.94 -1.25
C ALA A 75 -11.88 -11.37 -0.54
N LEU A 76 -10.83 -12.18 -0.40
CA LEU A 76 -9.57 -11.75 0.21
C LEU A 76 -8.91 -10.62 -0.58
N ALA A 77 -8.92 -10.71 -1.92
CA ALA A 77 -8.38 -9.65 -2.78
C ALA A 77 -9.16 -8.32 -2.61
N LEU A 78 -10.49 -8.39 -2.51
CA LEU A 78 -11.32 -7.22 -2.22
C LEU A 78 -11.03 -6.65 -0.82
N ALA A 79 -10.91 -7.51 0.20
CA ALA A 79 -10.58 -7.10 1.56
C ALA A 79 -9.22 -6.39 1.65
N GLN A 80 -8.21 -6.89 0.94
CA GLN A 80 -6.89 -6.26 0.84
C GLN A 80 -6.98 -4.89 0.15
N ALA A 81 -7.77 -4.79 -0.93
CA ALA A 81 -7.95 -3.54 -1.65
C ALA A 81 -8.68 -2.48 -0.82
N GLU A 82 -9.69 -2.86 -0.03
CA GLU A 82 -10.36 -1.94 0.90
C GLU A 82 -9.42 -1.48 2.02
N ALA A 83 -8.64 -2.39 2.60
CA ALA A 83 -7.64 -2.05 3.60
C ALA A 83 -6.59 -1.06 3.05
N HIS A 84 -6.14 -1.28 1.81
CA HIS A 84 -5.21 -0.38 1.12
C HIS A 84 -5.82 0.99 0.83
N LEU A 85 -7.08 1.05 0.40
CA LEU A 85 -7.77 2.32 0.16
C LEU A 85 -7.82 3.17 1.43
N VAL A 86 -8.27 2.58 2.54
CA VAL A 86 -8.34 3.27 3.84
C VAL A 86 -6.96 3.73 4.30
N ALA A 87 -5.92 2.91 4.12
CA ALA A 87 -4.55 3.29 4.47
C ALA A 87 -4.06 4.48 3.64
N ALA A 88 -4.30 4.49 2.33
CA ALA A 88 -3.93 5.58 1.44
C ALA A 88 -4.69 6.89 1.78
N GLU A 89 -5.99 6.80 2.09
CA GLU A 89 -6.80 7.94 2.51
C GLU A 89 -6.30 8.53 3.84
N ARG A 90 -6.06 7.68 4.85
CA ARG A 90 -5.50 8.12 6.13
C ARG A 90 -4.13 8.76 5.97
N ALA A 91 -3.27 8.22 5.11
CA ALA A 91 -1.95 8.78 4.86
C ALA A 91 -2.02 10.17 4.20
N LEU A 92 -2.90 10.33 3.21
CA LEU A 92 -3.13 11.63 2.56
C LEU A 92 -3.75 12.64 3.54
N GLN A 93 -4.76 12.24 4.30
CA GLN A 93 -5.41 13.10 5.30
C GLN A 93 -4.43 13.52 6.40
N ALA A 94 -3.63 12.59 6.92
CA ALA A 94 -2.60 12.91 7.91
C ALA A 94 -1.61 13.94 7.34
N PHE A 95 -1.26 13.82 6.06
CA PHE A 95 -0.40 14.80 5.39
C PHE A 95 -1.07 16.18 5.28
N GLU A 96 -2.29 16.23 4.75
CA GLU A 96 -3.02 17.48 4.54
C GLU A 96 -3.37 18.22 5.85
N THR A 97 -3.56 17.48 6.94
CA THR A 97 -3.81 18.03 8.29
C THR A 97 -2.54 18.36 9.07
N GLY A 98 -1.35 18.06 8.52
CA GLY A 98 -0.07 18.26 9.21
C GLY A 98 0.22 17.24 10.33
N ALA A 99 -0.65 16.25 10.54
CA ALA A 99 -0.45 15.17 11.51
C ALA A 99 0.56 14.10 11.03
N ALA A 100 0.92 14.11 9.75
CA ALA A 100 1.91 13.19 9.19
C ALA A 100 3.29 13.48 9.76
N LYS A 101 3.92 12.45 10.30
CA LYS A 101 5.32 12.53 10.72
C LYS A 101 6.21 12.84 9.50
N PRO A 102 7.24 13.69 9.66
CA PRO A 102 8.29 13.83 8.66
C PRO A 102 8.89 12.45 8.32
N GLY A 103 9.36 12.26 7.10
CA GLY A 103 10.14 11.07 6.77
C GLY A 103 11.40 11.02 7.65
N GLU A 104 11.93 9.82 7.89
CA GLU A 104 13.15 9.62 8.69
C GLU A 104 14.32 10.45 8.15
N CYS A 105 14.52 10.46 6.82
CA CYS A 105 15.52 11.32 6.19
C CYS A 105 15.25 12.83 6.40
N THR A 106 13.98 13.26 6.44
CA THR A 106 13.65 14.67 6.72
C THR A 106 13.97 15.04 8.16
N LYS A 107 13.77 14.11 9.11
CA LYS A 107 14.15 14.29 10.52
C LYS A 107 15.66 14.42 10.66
N ASP A 108 16.43 13.53 10.05
CA ASP A 108 17.90 13.56 10.08
C ASP A 108 18.46 14.85 9.45
N LEU A 109 17.86 15.30 8.34
CA LEU A 109 18.23 16.57 7.72
C LEU A 109 17.91 17.76 8.63
N ARG A 110 16.78 17.75 9.33
CA ARG A 110 16.41 18.81 10.27
C ARG A 110 17.38 18.86 11.46
N GLU A 111 17.73 17.71 12.03
CA GLU A 111 18.75 17.61 13.10
C GLU A 111 20.11 18.14 12.61
N THR A 112 20.51 17.80 11.38
CA THR A 112 21.73 18.32 10.76
C THR A 112 21.69 19.84 10.58
N ALA A 113 20.53 20.39 10.17
CA ALA A 113 20.35 21.83 10.05
C ALA A 113 20.44 22.55 11.39
N ASP A 114 19.86 21.97 12.45
CA ASP A 114 19.92 22.52 13.80
C ASP A 114 21.38 22.58 14.29
N LEU A 115 22.17 21.51 14.11
CA LEU A 115 23.59 21.49 14.47
C LEU A 115 24.40 22.55 13.71
N ILE A 116 24.18 22.69 12.39
CA ILE A 116 24.87 23.70 11.59
C ILE A 116 24.48 25.11 12.05
N MET A 117 23.21 25.34 12.37
CA MET A 117 22.73 26.63 12.85
C MET A 117 23.34 27.00 14.20
N ASP A 118 23.42 26.05 15.13
CA ASP A 118 24.03 26.25 16.44
C ASP A 118 25.51 26.61 16.30
N GLU A 119 26.25 25.86 15.48
CA GLU A 119 27.67 26.16 15.20
C GLU A 119 27.84 27.55 14.58
N LEU A 120 26.98 27.93 13.63
CA LEU A 120 27.00 29.25 13.01
C LEU A 120 26.65 30.40 13.96
N LEU A 121 25.80 30.17 14.97
CA LEU A 121 25.44 31.17 15.97
C LEU A 121 26.61 31.48 16.91
N GLU A 122 27.44 30.49 17.20
CA GLU A 122 28.65 30.64 18.02
C GLU A 122 29.87 31.08 17.21
N PHE A 123 29.82 30.95 15.88
CA PHE A 123 30.95 31.23 15.00
C PHE A 123 31.27 32.73 14.88
N VAL A 124 32.51 33.08 15.21
CA VAL A 124 33.08 34.41 14.95
C VAL A 124 34.05 34.32 13.78
N GLY A 125 33.62 34.79 12.61
CA GLY A 125 34.45 34.81 11.41
C GLY A 125 33.84 35.59 10.26
N THR A 126 34.36 35.35 9.06
CA THR A 126 33.98 36.11 7.87
C THR A 126 32.75 35.53 7.17
N ARG A 127 32.04 36.39 6.43
CA ARG A 127 30.92 35.95 5.55
C ARG A 127 31.32 34.90 4.51
N ARG A 128 32.60 34.80 4.16
CA ARG A 128 33.06 33.82 3.17
C ARG A 128 33.13 32.41 3.77
N GLU A 129 33.46 32.32 5.05
CA GLU A 129 33.58 31.06 5.80
C GLU A 129 32.22 30.44 6.10
N VAL A 130 31.20 31.24 6.43
CA VAL A 130 29.82 30.76 6.70
C VAL A 130 28.99 30.46 5.44
N ARG A 131 29.49 30.82 4.25
CA ARG A 131 28.72 30.72 3.00
C ARG A 131 28.36 29.28 2.60
N PRO A 132 29.26 28.28 2.73
CA PRO A 132 28.94 26.88 2.45
C PRO A 132 27.82 26.36 3.35
N ASP A 133 27.86 26.66 4.64
CA ASP A 133 26.88 26.20 5.63
C ASP A 133 25.50 26.79 5.36
N LEU A 134 25.42 28.09 5.09
CA LEU A 134 24.19 28.74 4.63
C LEU A 134 23.66 28.18 3.30
N SER A 135 24.53 27.60 2.46
CA SER A 135 24.10 26.91 1.24
C SER A 135 23.52 25.53 1.55
N ILE A 136 24.09 24.80 2.51
CA ILE A 136 23.59 23.51 2.98
C ILE A 136 22.23 23.69 3.64
N LEU A 137 22.09 24.67 4.54
CA LEU A 137 20.83 25.01 5.21
C LEU A 137 19.72 25.35 4.21
N ARG A 138 20.01 26.16 3.18
CA ARG A 138 19.04 26.44 2.11
C ARG A 138 18.61 25.20 1.34
N ARG A 139 19.53 24.24 1.13
CA ARG A 139 19.22 22.98 0.47
C ARG A 139 18.34 22.10 1.35
N ILE A 140 18.64 22.01 2.64
CA ILE A 140 17.83 21.27 3.63
C ILE A 140 16.42 21.86 3.70
N ALA A 141 16.30 23.18 3.87
CA ALA A 141 15.02 23.88 3.93
C ALA A 141 14.18 23.63 2.66
N ARG A 142 14.82 23.59 1.49
CA ARG A 142 14.14 23.26 0.23
C ARG A 142 13.59 21.84 0.22
N VAL A 143 14.37 20.84 0.63
CA VAL A 143 13.93 19.44 0.71
C VAL A 143 12.76 19.30 1.68
N GLU A 144 12.87 19.92 2.86
CA GLU A 144 11.81 19.95 3.86
C GLU A 144 10.53 20.59 3.31
N THR A 145 10.66 21.67 2.57
CA THR A 145 9.55 22.36 1.90
C THR A 145 8.90 21.43 0.85
N GLU A 146 9.68 20.77 0.00
CA GLU A 146 9.17 19.81 -1.00
C GLU A 146 8.46 18.60 -0.37
N GLU A 147 8.93 18.18 0.81
CA GLU A 147 8.36 17.10 1.62
C GLU A 147 7.09 17.50 2.38
N THR A 148 6.92 18.77 2.79
CA THR A 148 5.82 19.20 3.68
C THR A 148 4.77 20.06 2.99
N MET A 149 5.08 20.69 1.85
CA MET A 149 4.14 21.56 1.16
C MET A 149 3.03 20.80 0.45
N SER A 150 1.83 21.38 0.50
CA SER A 150 0.76 20.97 -0.39
C SER A 150 1.14 21.23 -1.84
N GLY A 151 1.11 20.18 -2.67
CA GLY A 151 1.53 20.23 -4.06
C GLY A 151 3.01 19.91 -4.28
N GLY A 152 3.77 19.68 -3.20
CA GLY A 152 5.11 19.11 -3.21
C GLY A 152 5.14 17.65 -3.64
N GLU A 153 6.34 17.07 -3.68
CA GLU A 153 6.57 15.71 -4.19
C GLU A 153 5.80 14.66 -3.38
N ARG A 154 5.89 14.73 -2.05
CA ARG A 154 5.17 13.82 -1.15
C ARG A 154 3.65 13.92 -1.30
N HIS A 155 3.10 15.13 -1.42
CA HIS A 155 1.66 15.30 -1.65
C HIS A 155 1.22 14.65 -2.96
N ARG A 156 1.97 14.88 -4.06
CA ARG A 156 1.66 14.27 -5.37
C ARG A 156 1.74 12.75 -5.33
N LEU A 157 2.72 12.20 -4.60
CA LEU A 157 2.88 10.77 -4.41
C LEU A 157 1.69 10.16 -3.66
N LEU A 158 1.27 10.76 -2.54
CA LEU A 158 0.11 10.28 -1.77
C LEU A 158 -1.19 10.33 -2.59
N ARG A 159 -1.41 11.40 -3.36
CA ARG A 159 -2.56 11.50 -4.28
C ARG A 159 -2.52 10.43 -5.36
N ARG A 160 -1.33 10.08 -5.86
CA ARG A 160 -1.17 9.00 -6.84
C ARG A 160 -1.52 7.65 -6.22
N TYR A 161 -1.01 7.34 -5.03
CA TYR A 161 -1.34 6.08 -4.34
C TYR A 161 -2.82 5.95 -4.04
N LEU A 162 -3.49 7.05 -3.66
CA LEU A 162 -4.95 7.04 -3.50
C LEU A 162 -5.68 6.69 -4.81
N ARG A 163 -5.23 7.22 -5.95
CA ARG A 163 -5.82 6.88 -7.27
C ARG A 163 -5.58 5.42 -7.65
N GLU A 164 -4.37 4.91 -7.39
CA GLU A 164 -4.01 3.51 -7.63
C GLU A 164 -4.85 2.58 -6.74
N ALA A 165 -5.00 2.89 -5.45
CA ALA A 165 -5.83 2.14 -4.51
C ALA A 165 -7.31 2.13 -4.90
N ARG A 166 -7.88 3.27 -5.33
CA ARG A 166 -9.25 3.34 -5.86
C ARG A 166 -9.45 2.46 -7.09
N THR A 167 -8.46 2.46 -7.99
CA THR A 167 -8.49 1.63 -9.19
C THR A 167 -8.40 0.15 -8.84
N GLY A 168 -7.49 -0.22 -7.93
CA GLY A 168 -7.35 -1.58 -7.42
C GLY A 168 -8.64 -2.09 -6.75
N ARG A 169 -9.25 -1.26 -5.89
CA ARG A 169 -10.53 -1.56 -5.24
C ARG A 169 -11.65 -1.78 -6.25
N ARG A 170 -11.74 -0.94 -7.29
CA ARG A 170 -12.73 -1.11 -8.36
C ARG A 170 -12.58 -2.46 -9.05
N HIS A 171 -11.37 -2.82 -9.47
CA HIS A 171 -11.12 -4.10 -10.14
C HIS A 171 -11.37 -5.31 -9.25
N ALA A 172 -10.95 -5.25 -7.98
CA ALA A 172 -11.22 -6.32 -7.02
C ALA A 172 -12.73 -6.49 -6.76
N PHE A 173 -13.47 -5.38 -6.69
CA PHE A 173 -14.92 -5.39 -6.53
C PHE A 173 -15.63 -5.99 -7.75
N GLU A 174 -15.22 -5.61 -8.97
CA GLU A 174 -15.73 -6.20 -10.22
C GLU A 174 -15.51 -7.71 -10.25
N ALA A 175 -14.30 -8.17 -9.90
CA ALA A 175 -13.96 -9.60 -9.88
C ALA A 175 -14.78 -10.39 -8.83
N TRP A 176 -14.95 -9.80 -7.64
CA TRP A 176 -15.80 -10.36 -6.58
C TRP A 176 -17.27 -10.48 -7.02
N ALA A 177 -17.83 -9.41 -7.58
CA ALA A 177 -19.20 -9.37 -8.06
C ALA A 177 -19.46 -10.40 -9.17
N ALA A 178 -18.54 -10.51 -10.13
CA ALA A 178 -18.61 -11.51 -11.19
C ALA A 178 -18.61 -12.93 -10.61
N GLY A 179 -17.71 -13.24 -9.67
CA GLY A 179 -17.66 -14.58 -9.06
C GLY A 179 -18.88 -14.94 -8.24
N ARG A 180 -19.58 -13.93 -7.70
CA ARG A 180 -20.83 -14.15 -6.99
C ARG A 180 -22.01 -14.42 -7.94
N ALA A 181 -22.03 -13.78 -9.10
CA ALA A 181 -22.99 -14.09 -10.16
C ALA A 181 -22.78 -15.50 -10.71
N ASP A 182 -21.53 -15.87 -11.02
CA ASP A 182 -21.18 -17.22 -11.50
C ASP A 182 -21.61 -18.31 -10.51
N ASN A 183 -21.39 -18.09 -9.21
CA ASN A 183 -21.82 -19.03 -8.15
C ASN A 183 -23.35 -19.11 -7.98
N ALA A 184 -24.06 -17.99 -8.13
CA ALA A 184 -25.52 -17.96 -8.06
C ALA A 184 -26.15 -18.72 -9.26
N ASP A 185 -25.58 -18.53 -10.45
CA ASP A 185 -26.00 -19.24 -11.65
C ASP A 185 -25.73 -20.74 -11.53
N ALA A 186 -24.54 -21.14 -11.04
CA ALA A 186 -24.21 -22.53 -10.76
C ALA A 186 -25.14 -23.18 -9.71
N ALA A 187 -25.49 -22.45 -8.64
CA ALA A 187 -26.45 -22.92 -7.63
C ALA A 187 -27.88 -23.06 -8.19
N SER A 188 -28.27 -22.21 -9.14
CA SER A 188 -29.59 -22.30 -9.80
C SER A 188 -29.71 -23.49 -10.76
N LEU A 189 -28.58 -23.94 -11.34
CA LEU A 189 -28.49 -25.07 -12.27
C LEU A 189 -28.33 -26.42 -11.57
N ALA A 190 -28.09 -26.45 -10.24
CA ALA A 190 -28.00 -27.68 -9.48
C ALA A 190 -29.38 -28.38 -9.44
N PRO A 191 -29.48 -29.68 -9.79
CA PRO A 191 -30.76 -30.38 -9.81
C PRO A 191 -31.36 -30.42 -8.40
N ARG A 192 -32.57 -29.86 -8.24
CA ARG A 192 -33.37 -29.98 -7.02
C ARG A 192 -33.55 -31.47 -6.72
N ARG A 193 -32.95 -31.96 -5.64
CA ARG A 193 -33.18 -33.33 -5.17
C ARG A 193 -34.69 -33.51 -4.94
N PRO A 194 -35.35 -34.50 -5.56
CA PRO A 194 -36.74 -34.74 -5.28
C PRO A 194 -36.85 -35.33 -3.87
N ASP A 195 -37.46 -34.58 -2.96
CA ASP A 195 -37.94 -35.07 -1.68
C ASP A 195 -39.03 -36.11 -1.94
N PHE A 196 -38.68 -37.40 -1.83
CA PHE A 196 -39.65 -38.47 -1.75
C PHE A 196 -39.82 -38.86 -0.27
N PRO A 197 -41.02 -38.68 0.32
CA PRO A 197 -41.29 -39.21 1.66
C PRO A 197 -41.37 -40.74 1.59
N LYS A 198 -40.57 -41.41 2.43
CA LYS A 198 -40.62 -42.87 2.60
C LYS A 198 -41.98 -43.25 3.22
N GLN A 199 -42.86 -43.83 2.40
CA GLN A 199 -44.01 -44.57 2.92
C GLN A 199 -43.49 -45.84 3.59
N SER A 200 -43.62 -45.90 4.91
CA SER A 200 -43.40 -47.11 5.69
C SER A 200 -44.57 -47.31 6.63
N GLN A 201 -45.68 -47.87 6.17
CA GLN A 201 -46.61 -48.69 6.96
C GLN A 201 -47.41 -49.59 6.02
N ILE A 202 -47.30 -50.91 6.22
CA ILE A 202 -48.38 -51.91 6.31
C ILE A 202 -47.67 -53.28 6.26
N SER A 203 -47.59 -53.94 7.42
CA SER A 203 -47.46 -55.39 7.49
C SER A 203 -48.58 -55.87 8.40
N THR A 204 -49.54 -56.56 7.80
CA THR A 204 -50.46 -57.52 8.43
C THR A 204 -49.72 -58.77 8.86
#